data_AF-A0A962VRB3-F1
#
_entry.id   AF-A0A962VRB3-F1
#
_cell.length_a   1.000
_cell.length_b   1.000
_cell.length_c   1.000
_cell.angle_alpha   90.00
_cell.angle_beta   90.00
_cell.angle_gamma   90.00
#
_symmetry.space_group_name_H-M   'P 1'
#
loop_
_entity.id
_entity.type
_entity.pdbx_description
1 polymer ?
#
loop_
_entity_poly.entity_id
_entity_poly.type
_entity_poly.pdbx_seq_one_letter_code
_entity_poly.pdbx_strand_id
1 'polypeptide(L)'
;ILAQPATADFIAGKLYRYLVREELSPELQQRLGAILREHHYQLAPFLKTLFLARDFYSPASVAAHIKSPVELVVSTYKKLGLQEIPGVPDFNETTASLGQHLFHPPTVAGWAQGRSWMTPGLLLARGNFAYEVLFPDINFIPHDRYPTDPLIRDVSDRIAQGYDISSATMPDSSGDMMAMSNLMADRDEDFNTRYGSYKGWQMAIQKVKPIPRQTAVLDLSAMVQTAGLATAEQVVDYFLTRLLQVSTGESLRRQLIDTLQQELGTASIAEAATYMEEPLRLLLHLIMSTPEYQLG
;
A
#
# COMPACT_ATOMS: atom_id res chain seq x y z
N ILE A 1 6.20 37.60 -4.27
CA ILE A 1 6.70 36.20 -4.25
C ILE A 1 7.09 35.77 -5.66
N LEU A 2 6.14 35.58 -6.60
CA LEU A 2 6.44 35.12 -7.97
C LEU A 2 7.39 36.02 -8.80
N ALA A 3 7.55 37.30 -8.43
CA ALA A 3 8.52 38.18 -9.08
C ALA A 3 10.00 37.81 -8.76
N GLN A 4 10.25 37.01 -7.73
CA GLN A 4 11.61 36.60 -7.36
C GLN A 4 12.04 35.39 -8.19
N PRO A 5 13.17 35.45 -8.92
CA PRO A 5 13.65 34.33 -9.75
C PRO A 5 13.78 33.01 -8.98
N ALA A 6 14.26 33.07 -7.74
CA ALA A 6 14.41 31.92 -6.85
C ALA A 6 13.10 31.13 -6.66
N THR A 7 11.93 31.78 -6.78
CA THR A 7 10.63 31.10 -6.67
C THR A 7 10.41 30.13 -7.83
N ALA A 8 10.74 30.54 -9.06
CA ALA A 8 10.59 29.68 -10.22
C ALA A 8 11.59 28.52 -10.20
N ASP A 9 12.84 28.81 -9.86
CA ASP A 9 13.91 27.82 -9.75
C ASP A 9 13.56 26.76 -8.69
N PHE A 10 12.99 27.18 -7.56
CA PHE A 10 12.55 26.29 -6.50
C PHE A 10 11.39 25.39 -6.95
N ILE A 11 10.33 25.96 -7.52
CA ILE A 11 9.14 25.20 -7.95
C ILE A 11 9.51 24.24 -9.08
N ALA A 12 10.20 24.72 -10.11
CA ALA A 12 10.60 23.92 -11.26
C ALA A 12 11.56 22.80 -10.85
N GLY A 13 12.51 23.09 -9.96
CA GLY A 13 13.40 22.07 -9.41
C GLY A 13 12.66 21.03 -8.57
N LYS A 14 11.64 21.42 -7.78
CA LYS A 14 10.81 20.49 -7.02
C LYS A 14 10.00 19.55 -7.93
N LEU A 15 9.41 20.09 -9.00
CA LEU A 15 8.68 19.31 -9.99
C LEU A 15 9.60 18.34 -10.74
N TYR A 16 10.78 18.80 -11.14
CA TYR A 16 11.77 17.94 -11.80
C TYR A 16 12.21 16.79 -10.89
N ARG A 17 12.55 17.08 -9.62
CA ARG A 17 12.95 16.02 -8.67
C ARG A 17 11.86 15.01 -8.40
N TYR A 18 10.60 15.45 -8.41
CA TYR A 18 9.46 14.57 -8.20
C TYR A 18 9.11 13.70 -9.40
N LEU A 19 9.32 14.20 -10.63
CA LEU A 19 8.85 13.54 -11.86
C LEU A 19 9.96 12.88 -12.68
N VAL A 20 11.23 13.25 -12.46
CA VAL A 20 12.35 12.84 -13.32
C VAL A 20 13.43 12.11 -12.53
N ARG A 21 14.19 12.81 -11.68
CA ARG A 21 15.23 12.23 -10.81
C ARG A 21 15.66 13.19 -9.72
N GLU A 22 16.17 12.66 -8.61
CA GLU A 22 16.59 13.42 -7.43
C GLU A 22 17.76 14.38 -7.73
N GLU A 23 18.72 13.93 -8.55
CA GLU A 23 19.90 14.69 -8.92
C GLU A 23 19.57 15.82 -9.91
N LEU A 24 19.83 17.07 -9.49
CA LEU A 24 19.56 18.26 -10.27
C LEU A 24 20.69 19.26 -10.12
N SER A 25 21.39 19.58 -11.21
CA SER A 25 22.45 20.59 -11.21
C SER A 25 21.87 22.01 -11.04
N PRO A 26 22.61 22.95 -10.43
CA PRO A 26 22.18 24.34 -10.29
C PRO A 26 21.84 25.01 -11.62
N GLU A 27 22.59 24.70 -12.67
CA GLU A 27 22.40 25.25 -14.02
C GLU A 27 21.11 24.74 -14.65
N LEU A 28 20.84 23.44 -14.54
CA LEU A 28 19.58 22.87 -15.02
C LEU A 28 18.39 23.42 -14.22
N GLN A 29 18.53 23.60 -12.92
CA GLN A 29 17.49 24.19 -12.07
C GLN A 29 17.13 25.61 -12.53
N GLN A 30 18.12 26.46 -12.80
CA GLN A 30 17.90 27.82 -13.31
C GLN A 30 17.24 27.81 -14.70
N ARG A 31 17.65 26.89 -15.59
CA ARG A 31 17.03 26.73 -16.91
C ARG A 31 15.56 26.33 -16.81
N LEU A 32 15.24 25.36 -15.95
CA LEU A 32 13.86 24.93 -15.71
C LEU A 32 13.02 26.06 -15.09
N GLY A 33 13.60 26.84 -14.18
CA GLY A 33 12.96 28.04 -13.62
C GLY A 33 12.70 29.12 -14.66
N ALA A 34 13.60 29.33 -15.62
CA ALA A 34 13.36 30.22 -16.75
C ALA A 34 12.18 29.73 -17.61
N ILE A 35 12.14 28.45 -17.98
CA ILE A 35 11.03 27.85 -18.75
C ILE A 35 9.69 28.02 -18.02
N LEU A 36 9.65 27.79 -16.70
CA LEU A 36 8.42 27.96 -15.91
C LEU A 36 7.94 29.43 -15.93
N ARG A 37 8.86 30.40 -15.90
CA ARG A 37 8.53 31.83 -16.01
C ARG A 37 8.09 32.24 -17.41
N GLU A 38 8.72 31.71 -18.45
CA GLU A 38 8.31 31.92 -19.86
C GLU A 38 6.88 31.46 -20.09
N HIS A 39 6.47 30.36 -19.44
CA HIS A 39 5.09 29.88 -19.43
C HIS A 39 4.19 30.56 -18.40
N HIS A 40 4.60 31.67 -17.80
CA HIS A 40 3.83 32.41 -16.80
C HIS A 40 3.30 31.52 -15.66
N TYR A 41 4.12 30.58 -15.17
CA TYR A 41 3.78 29.63 -14.11
C TYR A 41 2.64 28.65 -14.46
N GLN A 42 2.28 28.51 -15.74
CA GLN A 42 1.36 27.47 -16.17
C GLN A 42 2.03 26.09 -16.12
N LEU A 43 1.44 25.18 -15.35
CA LEU A 43 2.01 23.84 -15.15
C LEU A 43 1.89 22.96 -16.39
N ALA A 44 0.75 22.98 -17.09
CA ALA A 44 0.53 22.12 -18.25
C ALA A 44 1.61 22.27 -19.35
N PRO A 45 1.96 23.49 -19.83
CA PRO A 45 3.03 23.63 -20.84
C PRO A 45 4.42 23.31 -20.27
N PHE A 46 4.70 23.65 -19.01
CA PHE A 46 5.96 23.27 -18.36
C PHE A 46 6.14 21.75 -18.29
N LEU A 47 5.10 21.03 -17.84
CA LEU A 47 5.10 19.56 -17.76
C LEU A 47 5.21 18.93 -19.15
N LYS A 48 4.57 19.51 -20.17
CA LYS A 48 4.74 19.08 -21.56
C LYS A 48 6.21 19.19 -22.01
N THR A 49 6.86 20.32 -21.72
CA THR A 49 8.29 20.50 -22.02
C THR A 49 9.15 19.48 -21.28
N LEU A 50 8.84 19.20 -20.02
CA LEU A 50 9.55 18.23 -19.20
C LEU A 50 9.43 16.81 -19.75
N PHE A 51 8.20 16.35 -20.03
CA PHE A 51 7.94 14.99 -20.50
C PHE A 51 8.38 14.75 -21.96
N LEU A 52 8.53 15.80 -22.77
CA LEU A 52 9.08 15.67 -24.13
C LEU A 52 10.61 15.83 -24.18
N ALA A 53 11.26 16.17 -23.07
CA ALA A 53 12.70 16.33 -23.03
C ALA A 53 13.40 14.97 -23.15
N ARG A 54 14.51 14.91 -23.92
CA ARG A 54 15.34 13.70 -24.04
C ARG A 54 15.89 13.23 -22.69
N ASP A 55 16.14 14.18 -21.78
CA ASP A 55 16.64 13.90 -20.43
C ASP A 55 15.66 13.07 -19.60
N PHE A 56 14.34 13.20 -19.84
CA PHE A 56 13.30 12.41 -19.17
C PHE A 56 13.43 10.91 -19.46
N TYR A 57 13.89 10.56 -20.67
CA TYR A 57 14.07 9.19 -21.13
C TYR A 57 15.54 8.72 -21.10
N SER A 58 16.42 9.51 -20.47
CA SER A 58 17.83 9.16 -20.38
C SER A 58 18.06 8.01 -19.39
N PRO A 59 19.15 7.23 -19.53
CA PRO A 59 19.49 6.17 -18.58
C PRO A 59 19.62 6.64 -17.12
N ALA A 60 19.93 7.92 -16.89
CA ALA A 60 20.03 8.50 -15.56
C ALA A 60 18.67 8.83 -14.92
N SER A 61 17.59 8.86 -15.71
CA SER A 61 16.24 9.20 -15.24
C SER A 61 15.30 7.99 -15.23
N VAL A 62 15.47 7.06 -16.19
CA VAL A 62 14.65 5.84 -16.26
C VAL A 62 14.91 4.98 -15.03
N ALA A 63 13.83 4.57 -14.36
CA ALA A 63 13.86 3.73 -13.16
C ALA A 63 14.70 4.29 -11.99
N ALA A 64 14.86 5.62 -11.93
CA ALA A 64 15.56 6.30 -10.84
C ALA A 64 14.62 6.70 -9.68
N HIS A 65 13.30 6.65 -9.88
CA HIS A 65 12.32 7.06 -8.88
C HIS A 65 12.06 5.93 -7.89
N ILE A 66 12.14 6.25 -6.59
CA ILE A 66 11.73 5.33 -5.53
C ILE A 66 10.26 5.63 -5.24
N LYS A 67 9.39 4.69 -5.64
CA LYS A 67 7.94 4.83 -5.43
C LYS A 67 7.63 5.16 -3.98
N SER A 68 6.69 6.08 -3.75
CA SER A 68 6.13 6.27 -2.41
C SER A 68 5.26 5.07 -2.01
N PRO A 69 4.96 4.85 -0.71
CA PRO A 69 4.10 3.73 -0.29
C PRO A 69 2.76 3.62 -1.05
N VAL A 70 2.06 4.74 -1.23
CA VAL A 70 0.79 4.77 -1.97
C VAL A 70 1.01 4.42 -3.44
N GLU A 71 2.07 4.94 -4.05
CA GLU A 71 2.43 4.65 -5.43
C GLU A 71 2.84 3.18 -5.62
N LEU A 72 3.56 2.60 -4.67
CA LEU A 72 3.94 1.19 -4.68
C LEU A 72 2.68 0.30 -4.69
N VAL A 73 1.73 0.58 -3.81
CA VAL A 73 0.49 -0.21 -3.71
C VAL A 73 -0.36 -0.05 -4.98
N VAL A 74 -0.61 1.17 -5.44
CA VAL A 74 -1.42 1.41 -6.65
C VAL A 74 -0.75 0.85 -7.91
N SER A 75 0.56 1.02 -8.05
CA SER A 75 1.29 0.46 -9.20
C SER A 75 1.31 -1.06 -9.18
N THR A 76 1.33 -1.68 -8.00
CA THR A 76 1.19 -3.14 -7.84
C THR A 76 -0.13 -3.62 -8.41
N TYR A 77 -1.26 -3.03 -8.01
CA TYR A 77 -2.56 -3.43 -8.51
C TYR A 77 -2.67 -3.29 -10.03
N LYS A 78 -2.16 -2.18 -10.59
CA LYS A 78 -2.10 -1.99 -12.04
C LYS A 78 -1.27 -3.06 -12.74
N LYS A 79 -0.08 -3.36 -12.22
CA LYS A 79 0.80 -4.41 -12.78
C LYS A 79 0.17 -5.80 -12.68
N LEU A 80 -0.60 -6.07 -11.64
CA LEU A 80 -1.38 -7.30 -11.50
C LEU A 80 -2.64 -7.34 -12.39
N GLY A 81 -2.97 -6.24 -13.07
CA GLY A 81 -4.13 -6.17 -13.98
C GLY A 81 -5.47 -5.91 -13.29
N LEU A 82 -5.45 -5.55 -12.00
CA LEU A 82 -6.64 -5.24 -11.23
C LEU A 82 -7.29 -3.94 -11.75
N GLN A 83 -8.61 -3.95 -11.91
CA GLN A 83 -9.39 -2.79 -12.35
C GLN A 83 -9.88 -1.93 -11.19
N GLU A 84 -9.95 -2.51 -10.01
CA GLU A 84 -10.40 -1.87 -8.78
C GLU A 84 -9.37 -2.09 -7.66
N ILE A 85 -9.39 -1.22 -6.65
CA ILE A 85 -8.55 -1.35 -5.46
C ILE A 85 -9.15 -2.45 -4.57
N PRO A 86 -8.41 -3.54 -4.27
CA PRO A 86 -8.84 -4.52 -3.29
C PRO A 86 -9.09 -3.87 -1.93
N GLY A 87 -10.11 -4.34 -1.23
CA GLY A 87 -10.37 -3.93 0.15
C GLY A 87 -9.76 -4.85 1.20
N VAL A 88 -9.10 -5.93 0.76
CA VAL A 88 -8.33 -6.88 1.57
C VAL A 88 -6.98 -7.13 0.88
N PRO A 89 -5.84 -6.76 1.50
CA PRO A 89 -5.76 -6.00 2.75
C PRO A 89 -6.36 -4.57 2.61
N ASP A 90 -6.71 -3.93 3.73
CA ASP A 90 -7.25 -2.56 3.71
C ASP A 90 -6.19 -1.59 3.17
N PHE A 91 -6.51 -0.92 2.06
CA PHE A 91 -5.59 0.00 1.39
C PHE A 91 -5.01 1.10 2.31
N ASN A 92 -5.83 1.69 3.18
CA ASN A 92 -5.41 2.78 4.03
C ASN A 92 -4.53 2.27 5.20
N GLU A 93 -4.86 1.12 5.77
CA GLU A 93 -4.05 0.45 6.79
C GLU A 93 -2.72 -0.04 6.22
N THR A 94 -2.74 -0.65 5.04
CA THR A 94 -1.52 -1.06 4.31
C THR A 94 -0.61 0.14 4.02
N THR A 95 -1.16 1.23 3.48
CA THR A 95 -0.33 2.41 3.18
C THR A 95 0.16 3.10 4.45
N ALA A 96 -0.63 3.09 5.54
CA ALA A 96 -0.20 3.55 6.85
C ALA A 96 0.94 2.70 7.44
N SER A 97 0.87 1.37 7.37
CA SER A 97 1.91 0.46 7.87
C SER A 97 3.22 0.61 7.08
N LEU A 98 3.13 0.99 5.81
CA LEU A 98 4.26 1.35 4.95
C LEU A 98 4.78 2.79 5.17
N GLY A 99 4.17 3.57 6.06
CA GLY A 99 4.62 4.90 6.45
C GLY A 99 3.92 6.09 5.77
N GLN A 100 2.86 5.86 5.01
CA GLN A 100 2.06 6.90 4.35
C GLN A 100 0.56 6.74 4.62
N HIS A 101 0.12 7.17 5.80
CA HIS A 101 -1.31 7.21 6.12
C HIS A 101 -2.00 8.37 5.41
N LEU A 102 -2.95 8.07 4.52
CA LEU A 102 -3.63 9.10 3.73
C LEU A 102 -4.41 10.07 4.64
N PHE A 103 -4.39 11.35 4.25
CA PHE A 103 -5.00 12.46 5.00
C PHE A 103 -4.42 12.69 6.41
N HIS A 104 -3.35 11.99 6.77
CA HIS A 104 -2.67 12.13 8.05
C HIS A 104 -1.16 12.35 7.86
N PRO A 105 -0.73 13.47 7.23
CA PRO A 105 0.68 13.74 7.02
C PRO A 105 1.38 14.01 8.37
N PRO A 106 2.63 13.55 8.55
CA PRO A 106 3.36 13.72 9.80
C PRO A 106 3.72 15.18 10.09
N THR A 107 3.84 16.01 9.04
CA THR A 107 4.16 17.44 9.16
C THR A 107 3.45 18.25 8.07
N VAL A 108 3.50 19.58 8.17
CA VAL A 108 3.03 20.50 7.12
C VAL A 108 3.77 20.34 5.79
N ALA A 109 4.95 19.71 5.78
CA ALA A 109 5.70 19.40 4.56
C ALA A 109 5.17 18.15 3.83
N GLY A 110 4.26 17.39 4.45
CA GLY A 110 3.76 16.12 3.93
C GLY A 110 4.58 14.92 4.40
N TRP A 111 4.68 13.90 3.55
CA TRP A 111 5.45 12.68 3.79
C TRP A 111 6.86 12.77 3.21
N ALA A 112 7.81 12.15 3.90
CA ALA A 112 9.17 12.01 3.39
C ALA A 112 9.19 11.08 2.15
N GLN A 113 10.05 11.39 1.18
CA GLN A 113 10.10 10.70 -0.12
C GLN A 113 11.50 10.11 -0.37
N GLY A 114 11.65 9.34 -1.44
CA GLY A 114 12.94 8.79 -1.85
C GLY A 114 13.50 7.80 -0.83
N ARG A 115 14.80 7.91 -0.52
CA ARG A 115 15.49 6.97 0.38
C ARG A 115 15.06 7.06 1.84
N SER A 116 14.37 8.13 2.24
CA SER A 116 14.01 8.38 3.64
C SER A 116 13.04 7.34 4.22
N TRP A 117 12.22 6.69 3.39
CA TRP A 117 11.31 5.63 3.84
C TRP A 117 11.87 4.21 3.62
N MET A 118 13.13 4.09 3.18
CA MET A 118 13.80 2.80 2.98
C MET A 118 14.52 2.35 4.25
N THR A 119 13.76 1.81 5.21
CA THR A 119 14.30 1.25 6.47
C THR A 119 14.15 -0.27 6.53
N PRO A 120 14.94 -0.99 7.37
CA PRO A 120 14.79 -2.43 7.52
C PRO A 120 13.38 -2.88 7.91
N GLY A 121 12.71 -2.16 8.82
CA GLY A 121 11.33 -2.46 9.20
C GLY A 121 10.34 -2.29 8.04
N LEU A 122 10.53 -1.27 7.20
CA LEU A 122 9.68 -1.02 6.03
C LEU A 122 10.00 -1.96 4.87
N LEU A 123 11.18 -2.61 4.81
CA LEU A 123 11.42 -3.73 3.88
C LEU A 123 10.51 -4.92 4.22
N LEU A 124 10.39 -5.27 5.50
CA LEU A 124 9.53 -6.36 5.94
C LEU A 124 8.05 -6.07 5.68
N ALA A 125 7.60 -4.85 6.03
CA ALA A 125 6.21 -4.44 5.78
C ALA A 125 5.82 -4.52 4.29
N ARG A 126 6.77 -4.28 3.37
CA ARG A 126 6.55 -4.47 1.93
C ARG A 126 6.38 -5.93 1.54
N GLY A 127 7.23 -6.81 2.09
CA GLY A 127 7.09 -8.25 1.89
C GLY A 127 5.71 -8.72 2.38
N ASN A 128 5.28 -8.26 3.54
CA ASN A 128 3.95 -8.55 4.09
C ASN A 128 2.84 -8.05 3.15
N PHE A 129 2.92 -6.81 2.67
CA PHE A 129 1.97 -6.30 1.68
C PHE A 129 1.90 -7.18 0.42
N ALA A 130 3.06 -7.55 -0.14
CA ALA A 130 3.12 -8.42 -1.31
C ALA A 130 2.47 -9.77 -1.03
N TYR A 131 2.77 -10.35 0.14
CA TYR A 131 2.17 -11.60 0.60
C TYR A 131 0.65 -11.47 0.74
N GLU A 132 0.14 -10.49 1.49
CA GLU A 132 -1.29 -10.30 1.77
C GLU A 132 -2.13 -10.06 0.50
N VAL A 133 -1.57 -9.41 -0.52
CA VAL A 133 -2.26 -9.26 -1.82
C VAL A 133 -2.37 -10.58 -2.57
N LEU A 134 -1.31 -11.40 -2.52
CA LEU A 134 -1.22 -12.67 -3.25
C LEU A 134 -1.89 -13.82 -2.48
N PHE A 135 -1.93 -13.72 -1.15
CA PHE A 135 -2.48 -14.69 -0.20
C PHE A 135 -3.38 -13.94 0.80
N PRO A 136 -4.56 -13.49 0.36
CA PRO A 136 -5.44 -12.68 1.21
C PRO A 136 -5.98 -13.49 2.39
N ASP A 137 -6.08 -12.84 3.56
CA ASP A 137 -6.71 -13.45 4.73
C ASP A 137 -8.21 -13.65 4.49
N ILE A 138 -8.61 -14.92 4.41
CA ILE A 138 -10.00 -15.33 4.23
C ILE A 138 -10.85 -15.14 5.49
N ASN A 139 -10.22 -14.91 6.64
CA ASN A 139 -10.90 -14.66 7.91
C ASN A 139 -11.06 -13.16 8.21
N PHE A 140 -10.73 -12.28 7.26
CA PHE A 140 -10.81 -10.84 7.43
C PHE A 140 -12.23 -10.39 7.86
N ILE A 141 -12.29 -9.63 8.96
CA ILE A 141 -13.51 -8.98 9.41
C ILE A 141 -13.32 -7.47 9.27
N PRO A 142 -14.13 -6.78 8.45
CA PRO A 142 -14.00 -5.34 8.25
C PRO A 142 -14.12 -4.56 9.56
N HIS A 143 -13.07 -3.83 9.94
CA HIS A 143 -13.04 -3.04 11.17
C HIS A 143 -14.10 -1.93 11.21
N ASP A 144 -14.57 -1.44 10.06
CA ASP A 144 -15.66 -0.47 9.96
C ASP A 144 -17.05 -1.07 10.26
N ARG A 145 -17.15 -2.40 10.32
CA ARG A 145 -18.38 -3.14 10.65
C ARG A 145 -18.25 -4.02 11.89
N TYR A 146 -17.06 -4.11 12.46
CA TYR A 146 -16.76 -4.92 13.62
C TYR A 146 -15.86 -4.16 14.59
N PRO A 147 -16.35 -3.81 15.80
CA PRO A 147 -15.53 -3.11 16.79
C PRO A 147 -14.32 -3.97 17.19
N THR A 148 -13.12 -3.44 16.98
CA THR A 148 -11.87 -4.12 17.37
C THR A 148 -11.70 -4.17 18.88
N ASP A 149 -12.18 -3.15 19.59
CA ASP A 149 -12.17 -3.11 21.05
C ASP A 149 -13.10 -4.19 21.65
N PRO A 150 -12.56 -5.19 22.38
CA PRO A 150 -13.36 -6.23 23.03
C PRO A 150 -14.41 -5.66 23.98
N LEU A 151 -14.11 -4.57 24.69
CA LEU A 151 -15.03 -4.01 25.68
C LEU A 151 -16.35 -3.56 25.06
N ILE A 152 -16.30 -3.07 23.82
CA ILE A 152 -17.49 -2.63 23.08
C ILE A 152 -18.34 -3.83 22.69
N ARG A 153 -17.70 -4.94 22.34
CA ARG A 153 -18.36 -6.20 22.01
C ARG A 153 -18.98 -6.85 23.24
N ASP A 154 -18.26 -6.91 24.34
CA ASP A 154 -18.74 -7.47 25.61
C ASP A 154 -19.98 -6.71 26.12
N VAL A 155 -19.95 -5.36 26.07
CA VAL A 155 -21.13 -4.54 26.40
C VAL A 155 -22.29 -4.84 25.46
N SER A 156 -22.03 -4.93 24.14
CA SER A 156 -23.05 -5.28 23.16
C SER A 156 -23.71 -6.62 23.45
N ASP A 157 -22.90 -7.64 23.77
CA ASP A 157 -23.37 -9.00 24.03
C ASP A 157 -24.18 -9.09 25.32
N ARG A 158 -23.76 -8.40 26.39
CA ARG A 158 -24.51 -8.37 27.66
C ARG A 158 -25.82 -7.60 27.54
N ILE A 159 -25.83 -6.47 26.84
CA ILE A 159 -27.08 -5.75 26.54
C ILE A 159 -28.02 -6.65 25.71
N ALA A 160 -27.50 -7.39 24.72
CA ALA A 160 -28.29 -8.34 23.94
C ALA A 160 -28.84 -9.51 24.78
N GLN A 161 -28.15 -9.89 25.86
CA GLN A 161 -28.59 -10.89 26.83
C GLN A 161 -29.59 -10.33 27.86
N GLY A 162 -29.91 -9.03 27.83
CA GLY A 162 -30.91 -8.39 28.68
C GLY A 162 -30.37 -7.84 30.01
N TYR A 163 -29.05 -7.70 30.14
CA TYR A 163 -28.45 -7.02 31.30
C TYR A 163 -28.80 -5.53 31.29
N ASP A 164 -28.97 -4.94 32.47
CA ASP A 164 -29.06 -3.48 32.63
C ASP A 164 -27.72 -2.80 32.29
N ILE A 165 -27.73 -1.47 32.11
CA ILE A 165 -26.56 -0.72 31.65
C ILE A 165 -25.40 -0.84 32.63
N SER A 166 -25.66 -0.76 33.93
CA SER A 166 -24.64 -0.93 34.96
C SER A 166 -23.99 -2.31 34.87
N SER A 167 -24.78 -3.38 34.89
CA SER A 167 -24.27 -4.76 34.82
C SER A 167 -23.56 -5.06 33.49
N ALA A 168 -24.06 -4.55 32.37
CA ALA A 168 -23.46 -4.74 31.05
C ALA A 168 -22.11 -4.05 30.89
N THR A 169 -21.83 -2.99 31.66
CA THR A 169 -20.61 -2.20 31.55
C THR A 169 -19.56 -2.52 32.61
N MET A 170 -19.84 -3.46 33.53
CA MET A 170 -18.87 -3.91 34.53
C MET A 170 -17.67 -4.62 33.88
N PRO A 171 -16.42 -4.41 34.36
CA PRO A 171 -15.26 -5.16 33.86
C PRO A 171 -15.33 -6.64 34.27
N ASP A 172 -14.82 -7.54 33.43
CA ASP A 172 -14.74 -8.99 33.71
C ASP A 172 -13.72 -9.41 34.78
N SER A 173 -13.14 -8.45 35.52
CA SER A 173 -12.13 -8.75 36.52
C SER A 173 -12.74 -9.48 37.71
N SER A 174 -12.55 -10.80 37.69
CA SER A 174 -12.61 -11.69 38.84
C SER A 174 -11.50 -11.29 39.82
N GLY A 175 -11.83 -10.54 40.87
CA GLY A 175 -10.96 -10.32 42.03
C GLY A 175 -10.00 -9.12 41.94
N ASP A 176 -10.09 -8.28 42.97
CA ASP A 176 -9.23 -7.17 43.39
C ASP A 176 -9.13 -5.89 42.54
N MET A 177 -9.56 -4.79 43.20
CA MET A 177 -9.42 -3.37 42.85
C MET A 177 -10.35 -2.84 41.74
N MET A 178 -11.64 -2.79 42.03
CA MET A 178 -12.54 -1.82 41.39
C MET A 178 -12.05 -0.40 41.71
N ALA A 179 -11.66 0.38 40.69
CA ALA A 179 -11.41 1.80 40.87
C ALA A 179 -12.66 2.48 41.45
N MET A 180 -12.51 3.39 42.41
CA MET A 180 -13.62 4.16 43.01
C MET A 180 -14.50 4.87 41.97
N SER A 181 -13.97 5.15 40.77
CA SER A 181 -14.74 5.67 39.63
C SER A 181 -15.84 4.71 39.14
N ASN A 182 -15.63 3.39 39.27
CA ASN A 182 -16.60 2.38 38.83
C ASN A 182 -17.70 2.16 39.87
N LEU A 183 -17.43 2.42 41.16
CA LEU A 183 -18.45 2.35 42.22
C LEU A 183 -19.47 3.50 42.15
N MET A 184 -19.07 4.63 41.54
CA MET A 184 -19.94 5.79 41.30
C MET A 184 -20.72 5.69 39.98
N ALA A 185 -20.37 4.75 39.09
CA ALA A 185 -21.03 4.58 37.80
C ALA A 185 -22.50 4.13 37.92
N ASP A 186 -22.86 3.47 39.03
CA ASP A 186 -24.26 3.11 39.36
C ASP A 186 -25.15 4.33 39.64
N ARG A 187 -24.58 5.51 39.94
CA ARG A 187 -25.36 6.70 40.28
C ARG A 187 -25.59 7.66 39.11
N ASP A 188 -24.78 7.57 38.07
CA ASP A 188 -24.86 8.42 36.87
C ASP A 188 -24.65 7.58 35.60
N GLU A 189 -25.67 6.80 35.21
CA GLU A 189 -25.72 6.11 33.90
C GLU A 189 -25.43 7.08 32.74
N ASP A 190 -25.80 8.35 32.91
CA ASP A 190 -25.58 9.46 31.98
C ASP A 190 -24.10 9.70 31.61
N PHE A 191 -23.15 9.27 32.46
CA PHE A 191 -21.70 9.46 32.25
C PHE A 191 -20.91 8.15 32.08
N ASN A 192 -21.58 7.06 31.71
CA ASN A 192 -20.89 5.79 31.46
C ASN A 192 -20.14 5.80 30.12
N THR A 193 -18.81 5.94 30.17
CA THR A 193 -17.97 6.02 28.96
C THR A 193 -17.98 4.73 28.14
N ARG A 194 -18.17 3.55 28.75
CA ARG A 194 -18.24 2.26 28.03
C ARG A 194 -19.54 2.12 27.26
N TYR A 195 -20.66 2.47 27.91
CA TYR A 195 -21.96 2.54 27.24
C TYR A 195 -21.95 3.61 26.13
N GLY A 196 -21.33 4.76 26.39
CA GLY A 196 -21.11 5.82 25.41
C GLY A 196 -20.33 5.33 24.18
N SER A 197 -19.23 4.60 24.36
CA SER A 197 -18.47 3.99 23.28
C SER A 197 -19.30 2.98 22.47
N TYR A 198 -20.06 2.11 23.15
CA TYR A 198 -20.98 1.18 22.49
C TYR A 198 -22.05 1.91 21.65
N LYS A 199 -22.72 2.92 22.22
CA LYS A 199 -23.70 3.74 21.50
C LYS A 199 -23.07 4.52 20.35
N GLY A 200 -21.88 5.06 20.56
CA GLY A 200 -21.09 5.71 19.51
C GLY A 200 -20.84 4.78 18.33
N TRP A 201 -20.46 3.52 18.58
CA TRP A 201 -20.30 2.51 17.54
C TRP A 201 -21.61 2.12 16.86
N GLN A 202 -22.71 1.94 17.61
CA GLN A 202 -24.04 1.72 17.01
C GLN A 202 -24.46 2.86 16.08
N MET A 203 -24.17 4.11 16.45
CA MET A 203 -24.45 5.27 15.61
C MET A 203 -23.49 5.36 14.42
N ALA A 204 -22.22 5.02 14.61
CA ALA A 204 -21.21 5.03 13.57
C ALA A 204 -21.56 4.02 12.47
N ILE A 205 -21.87 2.76 12.81
CA ILE A 205 -22.18 1.73 11.82
C ILE A 205 -23.40 2.06 10.96
N GLN A 206 -24.36 2.83 11.50
CA GLN A 206 -25.52 3.33 10.74
C GLN A 206 -25.17 4.44 9.74
N LYS A 207 -24.08 5.17 9.97
CA LYS A 207 -23.64 6.31 9.14
C LYS A 207 -22.48 5.96 8.21
N VAL A 208 -21.74 4.91 8.51
CA VAL A 208 -20.61 4.43 7.68
C VAL A 208 -21.14 4.09 6.29
N LYS A 209 -20.53 4.70 5.27
CA LYS A 209 -20.73 4.28 3.89
C LYS A 209 -19.95 2.98 3.68
N PRO A 210 -20.61 1.85 3.43
CA PRO A 210 -19.90 0.58 3.37
C PRO A 210 -18.98 0.56 2.15
N ILE A 211 -17.69 0.28 2.38
CA ILE A 211 -16.72 0.08 1.31
C ILE A 211 -16.76 -1.41 0.93
N PRO A 212 -16.91 -1.78 -0.37
CA PRO A 212 -16.78 -3.16 -0.81
C PRO A 212 -15.38 -3.69 -0.45
N ARG A 213 -15.32 -4.74 0.38
CA ARG A 213 -14.06 -5.36 0.83
C ARG A 213 -13.83 -6.67 0.09
N GLN A 214 -13.41 -6.56 -1.18
CA GLN A 214 -13.06 -7.72 -1.99
C GLN A 214 -11.55 -7.96 -1.95
N THR A 215 -11.15 -9.22 -2.00
CA THR A 215 -9.74 -9.60 -2.18
C THR A 215 -9.30 -9.31 -3.61
N ALA A 216 -7.98 -9.32 -3.86
CA ALA A 216 -7.47 -9.24 -5.22
C ALA A 216 -7.90 -10.49 -6.02
N VAL A 217 -8.71 -10.28 -7.05
CA VAL A 217 -9.09 -11.35 -7.99
C VAL A 217 -7.95 -11.51 -9.00
N LEU A 218 -7.14 -12.54 -8.80
CA LEU A 218 -5.97 -12.86 -9.61
C LEU A 218 -6.13 -14.27 -10.20
N ASP A 219 -5.79 -14.41 -11.48
CA ASP A 219 -5.69 -15.69 -12.18
C ASP A 219 -4.36 -15.69 -12.95
N LEU A 220 -3.29 -16.02 -12.23
CA LEU A 220 -1.94 -16.01 -12.79
C LEU A 220 -1.76 -17.15 -13.79
N SER A 221 -2.43 -18.27 -13.54
CA SER A 221 -2.47 -19.42 -14.43
C SER A 221 -3.04 -19.05 -15.79
N ALA A 222 -4.16 -18.32 -15.84
CA ALA A 222 -4.72 -17.82 -17.09
C ALA A 222 -3.79 -16.81 -17.78
N MET A 223 -3.06 -15.96 -17.03
CA MET A 223 -2.06 -15.07 -17.64
C MET A 223 -0.96 -15.85 -18.35
N VAL A 224 -0.43 -16.90 -17.70
CA VAL A 224 0.62 -17.78 -18.25
C VAL A 224 0.12 -18.54 -19.47
N GLN A 225 -1.08 -19.12 -19.39
CA GLN A 225 -1.70 -19.86 -20.51
C GLN A 225 -2.02 -18.96 -21.70
N THR A 226 -2.59 -17.78 -21.46
CA THR A 226 -2.90 -16.80 -22.52
C THR A 226 -1.65 -16.29 -23.21
N ALA A 227 -0.55 -16.15 -22.47
CA ALA A 227 0.75 -15.79 -23.02
C ALA A 227 1.46 -16.95 -23.75
N GLY A 228 0.94 -18.18 -23.68
CA GLY A 228 1.50 -19.35 -24.38
C GLY A 228 2.87 -19.78 -23.85
N LEU A 229 3.13 -19.57 -22.56
CA LEU A 229 4.44 -19.87 -21.95
C LEU A 229 4.54 -21.37 -21.65
N ALA A 230 5.63 -22.00 -22.07
CA ALA A 230 5.83 -23.45 -21.99
C ALA A 230 6.82 -23.87 -20.88
N THR A 231 7.75 -22.99 -20.50
CA THR A 231 8.82 -23.30 -19.53
C THR A 231 8.84 -22.33 -18.35
N ALA A 232 9.39 -22.78 -17.22
CA ALA A 232 9.62 -21.95 -16.04
C ALA A 232 10.43 -20.67 -16.35
N GLU A 233 11.42 -20.77 -17.25
CA GLU A 233 12.23 -19.62 -17.67
C GLU A 233 11.38 -18.54 -18.33
N GLN A 234 10.49 -18.93 -19.25
CA GLN A 234 9.60 -18.01 -19.94
C GLN A 234 8.62 -17.35 -18.97
N VAL A 235 8.13 -18.09 -17.99
CA VAL A 235 7.24 -17.58 -16.93
C VAL A 235 7.96 -16.54 -16.07
N VAL A 236 9.18 -16.84 -15.60
CA VAL A 236 9.98 -15.91 -14.81
C VAL A 236 10.27 -14.63 -15.61
N ASP A 237 10.72 -14.76 -16.87
CA ASP A 237 11.00 -13.59 -17.72
C ASP A 237 9.77 -12.74 -18.01
N TYR A 238 8.62 -13.38 -18.21
CA TYR A 238 7.33 -12.70 -18.39
C TYR A 238 6.99 -11.84 -17.16
N PHE A 239 7.07 -12.39 -15.95
CA PHE A 239 6.73 -11.65 -14.75
C PHE A 239 7.80 -10.64 -14.34
N LEU A 240 9.08 -10.90 -14.56
CA LEU A 240 10.15 -9.91 -14.37
C LEU A 240 9.92 -8.69 -15.27
N THR A 241 9.64 -8.91 -16.56
CA THR A 241 9.37 -7.82 -17.52
C THR A 241 8.10 -7.06 -17.17
N ARG A 242 7.07 -7.75 -16.67
CA ARG A 242 5.80 -7.14 -16.28
C ARG A 242 5.92 -6.31 -14.99
N LEU A 243 6.69 -6.80 -14.01
CA LEU A 243 6.72 -6.25 -12.65
C LEU A 243 7.89 -5.29 -12.41
N LEU A 244 9.00 -5.40 -13.14
CA LEU A 244 10.20 -4.62 -12.91
C LEU A 244 10.49 -3.68 -14.08
N GLN A 245 11.05 -2.50 -13.75
CA GLN A 245 11.53 -1.53 -14.73
C GLN A 245 13.04 -1.66 -14.99
N VAL A 246 13.75 -2.37 -14.13
CA VAL A 246 15.19 -2.62 -14.23
C VAL A 246 15.46 -4.10 -14.40
N SER A 247 16.55 -4.42 -15.09
CA SER A 247 17.02 -5.80 -15.20
C SER A 247 17.46 -6.30 -13.83
N THR A 248 17.02 -7.49 -13.47
CA THR A 248 17.62 -8.25 -12.38
C THR A 248 18.96 -8.84 -12.83
N GLY A 249 19.86 -9.08 -11.90
CA GLY A 249 21.09 -9.84 -12.19
C GLY A 249 20.77 -11.30 -12.57
N GLU A 250 21.64 -11.92 -13.38
CA GLU A 250 21.46 -13.32 -13.80
C GLU A 250 21.36 -14.29 -12.63
N SER A 251 22.05 -14.02 -11.52
CA SER A 251 21.99 -14.86 -10.32
C SER A 251 20.57 -14.93 -9.74
N LEU A 252 19.91 -13.78 -9.58
CA LEU A 252 18.55 -13.72 -9.03
C LEU A 252 17.55 -14.37 -10.00
N ARG A 253 17.70 -14.11 -11.30
CA ARG A 253 16.87 -14.76 -12.33
C ARG A 253 16.96 -16.28 -12.23
N ARG A 254 18.17 -16.84 -12.13
CA ARG A 254 18.37 -18.30 -11.98
C ARG A 254 17.72 -18.83 -10.70
N GLN A 255 17.91 -18.15 -9.57
CA GLN A 255 17.27 -18.54 -8.30
C GLN A 255 15.75 -18.59 -8.40
N LEU A 256 15.12 -17.59 -9.04
CA LEU A 256 13.66 -17.57 -9.24
C LEU A 256 13.19 -18.74 -10.13
N ILE A 257 13.96 -19.08 -11.17
CA ILE A 257 13.66 -20.23 -12.04
C ILE A 257 13.77 -21.54 -11.25
N ASP A 258 14.86 -21.72 -10.52
CA ASP A 258 15.10 -22.93 -9.72
C ASP A 258 14.00 -23.11 -8.66
N THR A 259 13.62 -22.03 -7.97
CA THR A 259 12.51 -22.04 -7.01
C THR A 259 11.19 -22.40 -7.70
N LEU A 260 10.86 -21.77 -8.83
CA LEU A 260 9.62 -22.08 -9.54
C LEU A 260 9.57 -23.54 -9.99
N GLN A 261 10.67 -24.08 -10.54
CA GLN A 261 10.73 -25.49 -10.95
C GLN A 261 10.58 -26.44 -9.77
N GLN A 262 11.20 -26.11 -8.62
CA GLN A 262 11.07 -26.90 -7.40
C GLN A 262 9.61 -26.93 -6.92
N GLU A 263 8.92 -25.80 -6.89
CA GLU A 263 7.52 -25.70 -6.43
C GLU A 263 6.55 -26.35 -7.42
N LEU A 264 6.81 -26.27 -8.73
CA LEU A 264 5.98 -26.95 -9.74
C LEU A 264 6.20 -28.47 -9.76
N GLY A 265 7.37 -28.94 -9.34
CA GLY A 265 7.78 -30.35 -9.43
C GLY A 265 7.99 -30.85 -10.88
N THR A 266 7.92 -29.96 -11.87
CA THR A 266 8.11 -30.24 -13.29
C THR A 266 8.70 -29.02 -14.01
N ALA A 267 9.40 -29.26 -15.12
CA ALA A 267 9.88 -28.20 -16.02
C ALA A 267 8.81 -27.75 -17.03
N SER A 268 7.74 -28.52 -17.20
CA SER A 268 6.67 -28.29 -18.19
C SER A 268 5.48 -27.56 -17.56
N ILE A 269 5.19 -26.35 -18.07
CA ILE A 269 4.02 -25.58 -17.60
C ILE A 269 2.70 -26.28 -17.95
N ALA A 270 2.67 -27.02 -19.07
CA ALA A 270 1.48 -27.76 -19.47
C ALA A 270 1.12 -28.87 -18.48
N GLU A 271 2.11 -29.51 -17.85
CA GLU A 271 1.89 -30.55 -16.83
C GLU A 271 1.36 -29.96 -15.52
N ALA A 272 1.78 -28.74 -15.18
CA ALA A 272 1.37 -28.04 -13.97
C ALA A 272 0.08 -27.20 -14.11
N ALA A 273 -0.59 -27.27 -15.26
CA ALA A 273 -1.68 -26.35 -15.61
C ALA A 273 -2.83 -26.31 -14.60
N THR A 274 -3.06 -27.38 -13.83
CA THR A 274 -4.14 -27.47 -12.84
C THR A 274 -3.77 -27.03 -11.43
N TYR A 275 -2.48 -26.79 -11.14
CA TYR A 275 -2.00 -26.48 -9.79
C TYR A 275 -0.92 -25.39 -9.71
N MET A 276 -0.52 -24.80 -10.84
CA MET A 276 0.53 -23.78 -10.89
C MET A 276 0.18 -22.44 -10.21
N GLU A 277 -1.08 -22.18 -9.89
CA GLU A 277 -1.51 -20.89 -9.32
C GLU A 277 -0.77 -20.51 -8.03
N GLU A 278 -0.59 -21.46 -7.11
CA GLU A 278 0.09 -21.22 -5.84
C GLU A 278 1.61 -21.02 -6.01
N PRO A 279 2.34 -21.88 -6.76
CA PRO A 279 3.73 -21.61 -7.15
C PRO A 279 3.93 -20.26 -7.85
N LEU A 280 2.99 -19.85 -8.72
CA LEU A 280 3.04 -18.54 -9.37
C LEU A 280 2.86 -17.39 -8.38
N ARG A 281 1.95 -17.52 -7.40
CA ARG A 281 1.80 -16.53 -6.33
C ARG A 281 3.07 -16.42 -5.49
N LEU A 282 3.73 -17.53 -5.17
CA LEU A 282 5.00 -17.51 -4.46
C LEU A 282 6.10 -16.81 -5.28
N LEU A 283 6.19 -17.11 -6.58
CA LEU A 283 7.13 -16.44 -7.48
C LEU A 283 6.91 -14.92 -7.47
N LEU A 284 5.66 -14.47 -7.62
CA LEU A 284 5.33 -13.05 -7.60
C LEU A 284 5.67 -12.40 -6.27
N HIS A 285 5.43 -13.10 -5.15
CA HIS A 285 5.80 -12.62 -3.83
C HIS A 285 7.31 -12.38 -3.71
N LEU A 286 8.13 -13.31 -4.24
CA LEU A 286 9.58 -13.17 -4.27
C LEU A 286 10.02 -11.98 -5.14
N ILE A 287 9.47 -11.84 -6.36
CA ILE A 287 9.77 -10.72 -7.26
C ILE A 287 9.38 -9.38 -6.63
N MET A 288 8.20 -9.29 -6.00
CA MET A 288 7.72 -8.06 -5.38
C MET A 288 8.51 -7.67 -4.12
N SER A 289 9.20 -8.64 -3.51
CA SER A 289 10.05 -8.43 -2.35
C SER A 289 11.47 -7.97 -2.70
N THR A 290 11.83 -7.91 -3.99
CA THR A 290 13.18 -7.46 -4.38
C THR A 290 13.32 -5.94 -4.31
N PRO A 291 14.55 -5.41 -4.14
CA PRO A 291 14.83 -3.97 -4.17
C PRO A 291 14.43 -3.30 -5.50
N GLU A 292 14.58 -4.01 -6.61
CA GLU A 292 14.25 -3.55 -7.96
C GLU A 292 12.77 -3.22 -8.10
N TYR A 293 11.89 -3.91 -7.37
CA TYR A 293 10.45 -3.69 -7.43
C TYR A 293 10.05 -2.28 -6.99
N GLN A 294 10.86 -1.63 -6.14
CA GLN A 294 10.60 -0.27 -5.68
C GLN A 294 10.95 0.80 -6.71
N LEU A 295 11.77 0.47 -7.72
CA LEU A 295 12.20 1.42 -8.74
C LEU A 295 11.14 1.60 -9.82
N GLY A 296 10.74 2.85 -10.06
CA GLY A 296 9.65 3.28 -10.94
C GLY A 296 10.10 4.23 -12.02
#